data_AF-A0A6M0HQM2-F1
#
_entry.id   AF-A0A6M0HQM2-F1
#
_cell.length_a   1.000
_cell.length_b   1.000
_cell.length_c   1.000
_cell.angle_alpha   90.00
_cell.angle_beta   90.00
_cell.angle_gamma   90.00
#
_symmetry.space_group_name_H-M   'P 1'
#
loop_
_entity.id
_entity.type
_entity.pdbx_description
1 polymer ?
#
loop_
_entity_poly.entity_id
_entity_poly.type
_entity_poly.pdbx_seq_one_letter_code
_entity_poly.pdbx_strand_id
1 'polypeptide(L)'
;MMGGDFRMDAMQANSFEIQPNRKQQAMLAELSQTPAGPHFDRLYGSMQVTSHEMAIGLCQSYASGGPNPALRTHAEQALPVQQHYQMAQRLPGAR
;
A
#
# COMPACT_ATOMS: atom_id res chain seq x y z
N MET A 1 33.32 -23.56 17.08
CA MET A 1 33.13 -23.41 15.62
C MET A 1 31.66 -23.12 15.38
N MET A 2 31.35 -21.91 14.91
CA MET A 2 30.01 -21.45 14.56
C MET A 2 29.58 -22.05 13.22
N GLY A 3 28.35 -22.53 13.14
CA GLY A 3 27.76 -23.07 11.92
C GLY A 3 26.26 -23.25 12.07
N GLY A 4 25.60 -22.25 12.66
CA GLY A 4 24.14 -22.14 12.68
C GLY A 4 23.70 -21.33 11.47
N ASP A 5 22.76 -21.90 10.71
CA ASP A 5 22.37 -21.51 9.37
C ASP A 5 21.74 -20.10 9.30
N PHE A 6 22.57 -19.10 9.02
CA PHE A 6 22.18 -17.69 8.80
C PHE A 6 21.09 -17.53 7.72
N ARG A 7 20.87 -18.56 6.89
CA ARG A 7 19.83 -18.57 5.85
C ARG A 7 18.40 -18.72 6.41
N MET A 8 18.21 -19.31 7.60
CA MET A 8 16.88 -19.53 8.16
C MET A 8 16.32 -18.29 8.88
N ASP A 9 17.17 -17.49 9.52
CA ASP A 9 16.77 -16.22 10.14
C ASP A 9 16.37 -15.17 9.09
N ALA A 10 17.00 -15.20 7.92
CA ALA A 10 16.67 -14.30 6.80
C ALA A 10 15.28 -14.58 6.18
N MET A 11 14.76 -15.81 6.29
CA MET A 11 13.39 -16.13 5.84
C MET A 11 12.32 -15.70 6.85
N GLN A 12 12.65 -15.61 8.14
CA GLN A 12 11.76 -15.06 9.17
C GLN A 12 11.67 -13.53 9.13
N ALA A 13 12.69 -12.83 8.60
CA ALA A 13 12.59 -11.40 8.36
C ALA A 13 11.55 -11.03 7.27
N ASN A 14 11.10 -12.01 6.48
CA ASN A 14 10.11 -11.84 5.42
C ASN A 14 8.65 -12.04 5.89
N SER A 15 8.42 -12.23 7.20
CA SER A 15 7.09 -12.51 7.77
C SER A 15 6.51 -11.39 8.65
N PHE A 16 7.03 -10.16 8.57
CA PHE A 16 6.19 -9.00 8.88
C PHE A 16 5.26 -8.75 7.69
N GLU A 17 4.36 -9.70 7.43
CA GLU A 17 3.26 -9.49 6.50
C GLU A 17 2.43 -8.32 7.06
N ILE A 18 2.56 -7.15 6.43
CA ILE A 18 1.66 -6.03 6.65
C ILE A 18 0.28 -6.52 6.16
N GLN A 19 -0.48 -7.16 7.05
CA GLN A 19 -1.80 -7.64 6.71
C GLN A 19 -2.70 -6.45 6.41
N PRO A 20 -3.53 -6.52 5.36
CA PRO A 20 -4.52 -5.48 5.11
C PRO A 20 -5.46 -5.35 6.31
N ASN A 21 -5.81 -4.13 6.71
CA ASN A 21 -6.82 -3.91 7.74
C ASN A 21 -8.22 -4.31 7.24
N ARG A 22 -9.23 -4.32 8.12
CA ARG A 22 -10.61 -4.71 7.75
C ARG A 22 -11.19 -3.98 6.55
N LYS A 23 -10.90 -2.67 6.40
CA LYS A 23 -11.36 -1.89 5.24
C LYS A 23 -10.68 -2.37 3.95
N GLN A 24 -9.37 -2.59 3.99
CA GLN A 24 -8.62 -3.09 2.84
C GLN A 24 -9.02 -4.52 2.47
N GLN A 25 -9.27 -5.39 3.45
CA GLN A 25 -9.78 -6.74 3.22
C GLN A 25 -11.17 -6.71 2.54
N ALA A 26 -12.07 -5.83 3.00
CA ALA A 26 -13.39 -5.68 2.39
C ALA A 26 -13.30 -5.21 0.93
N MET A 27 -12.43 -4.23 0.64
CA MET A 27 -12.19 -3.77 -0.73
C MET A 27 -11.68 -4.91 -1.63
N LEU A 28 -10.71 -5.70 -1.15
CA LEU A 28 -10.18 -6.83 -1.90
C LEU A 28 -11.25 -7.93 -2.12
N ALA A 29 -12.06 -8.22 -1.11
CA ALA A 29 -13.15 -9.17 -1.21
C ALA A 29 -14.16 -8.74 -2.28
N GLU A 30 -14.64 -7.49 -2.23
CA GLU A 30 -15.57 -6.94 -3.23
C GLU A 30 -14.99 -6.96 -4.65
N LEU A 31 -13.72 -6.56 -4.81
CA LEU A 31 -13.05 -6.59 -6.09
C LEU A 31 -12.94 -8.03 -6.64
N SER A 32 -12.60 -9.02 -5.80
CA SER A 32 -12.47 -10.42 -6.20
C SER A 32 -13.78 -11.09 -6.61
N GLN A 33 -14.90 -10.64 -6.05
CA GLN A 33 -16.24 -11.14 -6.39
C GLN A 33 -16.83 -10.43 -7.61
N THR A 34 -16.19 -9.36 -8.10
CA THR A 34 -16.69 -8.58 -9.24
C THR A 34 -16.21 -9.20 -10.56
N PRO A 35 -17.13 -9.63 -11.45
CA PRO A 35 -16.74 -10.14 -12.77
C PRO A 35 -16.04 -9.09 -13.62
N ALA A 36 -15.14 -9.52 -14.49
CA ALA A 36 -14.46 -8.64 -15.43
C ALA A 36 -15.45 -7.83 -16.29
N GLY A 37 -15.15 -6.54 -16.49
CA GLY A 37 -15.94 -5.64 -17.32
C GLY A 37 -16.01 -4.22 -16.77
N PRO A 38 -16.84 -3.34 -17.36
CA PRO A 38 -16.85 -1.92 -17.01
C PRO A 38 -17.18 -1.61 -15.54
N HIS A 39 -17.90 -2.50 -14.86
CA HIS A 39 -18.16 -2.38 -13.42
C HIS A 39 -16.88 -2.65 -12.60
N PHE A 40 -16.14 -3.71 -12.94
CA PHE A 40 -14.84 -3.99 -12.34
C PHE A 40 -13.88 -2.82 -12.51
N ASP A 41 -13.77 -2.27 -13.72
CA ASP A 41 -12.84 -1.17 -13.99
C ASP A 41 -13.13 0.07 -13.14
N ARG A 42 -14.43 0.42 -12.98
CA ARG A 42 -14.85 1.54 -12.13
C ARG A 42 -14.59 1.27 -10.65
N LEU A 43 -14.90 0.07 -10.18
CA LEU A 43 -14.65 -0.32 -8.79
C LEU A 43 -13.16 -0.28 -8.48
N TYR A 44 -12.34 -0.85 -9.36
CA TYR A 44 -10.88 -0.83 -9.26
C TYR A 44 -10.35 0.60 -9.23
N GLY A 45 -10.76 1.49 -10.14
CA GLY A 45 -10.30 2.87 -10.16
C GLY A 45 -10.64 3.64 -8.87
N SER A 46 -11.87 3.51 -8.37
CA SER A 46 -12.28 4.11 -7.09
C SER A 46 -11.45 3.59 -5.90
N MET A 47 -11.23 2.27 -5.82
CA MET A 47 -10.42 1.66 -4.77
C MET A 47 -8.95 2.03 -4.86
N GLN A 48 -8.41 2.21 -6.07
CA GLN A 48 -7.04 2.68 -6.28
C GLN A 48 -6.88 4.11 -5.77
N VAL A 49 -7.81 5.03 -6.07
CA VAL A 49 -7.78 6.40 -5.53
C VAL A 49 -7.78 6.37 -4.00
N THR A 50 -8.74 5.67 -3.40
CA THR A 50 -8.88 5.53 -1.95
C THR A 50 -7.60 4.95 -1.31
N SER A 51 -6.99 3.94 -1.94
CA SER A 51 -5.79 3.28 -1.43
C SER A 51 -4.55 4.19 -1.48
N HIS A 52 -4.42 5.00 -2.53
CA HIS A 52 -3.32 5.96 -2.64
C HIS A 52 -3.48 7.13 -1.66
N GLU A 53 -4.70 7.61 -1.40
CA GLU A 53 -4.96 8.61 -0.35
C GLU A 53 -4.53 8.11 1.03
N MET A 54 -4.86 6.85 1.37
CA MET A 54 -4.44 6.23 2.62
C MET A 54 -2.90 6.12 2.71
N ALA A 55 -2.23 5.75 1.61
CA ALA A 55 -0.78 5.66 1.55
C ALA A 55 -0.11 7.04 1.70
N ILE A 56 -0.63 8.08 1.03
CA ILE A 56 -0.16 9.46 1.18
C ILE A 56 -0.30 9.92 2.64
N GLY A 57 -1.47 9.68 3.25
CA GLY A 57 -1.72 10.00 4.65
C GLY A 57 -0.75 9.29 5.61
N LEU A 58 -0.43 8.02 5.34
CA LEU A 58 0.58 7.27 6.10
C LEU A 58 1.98 7.91 5.99
N CYS A 59 2.41 8.22 4.76
CA CYS A 59 3.69 8.88 4.53
C CYS A 59 3.76 10.24 5.23
N GLN A 60 2.72 11.07 5.11
CA GLN A 60 2.64 12.39 5.76
C GLN A 60 2.66 12.28 7.29
N SER A 61 1.90 11.34 7.85
CA SER A 61 1.87 11.10 9.30
C SER A 61 3.24 10.66 9.81
N TYR A 62 3.91 9.75 9.10
CA TYR A 62 5.22 9.26 9.50
C TYR A 62 6.28 10.36 9.37
N ALA A 63 6.30 11.10 8.26
CA ALA A 63 7.19 12.25 8.06
C ALA A 63 7.12 13.27 9.21
N SER A 64 5.90 13.53 9.70
CA SER A 64 5.64 14.54 10.73
C SER A 64 6.06 14.14 12.14
N GLY A 65 5.95 12.85 12.51
CA GLY A 65 6.10 12.41 13.92
C GLY A 65 6.74 11.04 14.13
N GLY A 66 7.28 10.43 13.08
CA GLY A 66 7.90 9.10 13.16
C GLY A 66 9.15 9.07 14.05
N PRO A 67 9.34 8.02 14.86
CA PRO A 67 10.45 7.96 15.83
C PRO A 67 11.81 7.76 15.16
N ASN A 68 11.85 7.27 13.91
CA ASN A 68 13.08 7.09 13.16
C ASN A 68 13.29 8.25 12.18
N PRO A 69 14.30 9.11 12.38
CA PRO A 69 14.55 10.27 11.52
C PRO A 69 14.90 9.90 10.08
N ALA A 70 15.59 8.78 9.84
CA ALA A 70 15.90 8.34 8.48
C ALA A 70 14.63 7.92 7.72
N LEU A 71 13.70 7.25 8.40
CA LEU A 71 12.41 6.87 7.81
C LEU A 71 11.47 8.08 7.62
N ARG A 72 11.60 9.14 8.43
CA ARG A 72 10.91 10.42 8.18
C ARG A 72 11.33 11.03 6.85
N THR A 73 12.64 11.17 6.62
CA THR A 73 13.17 11.68 5.35
C THR A 73 12.74 10.83 4.16
N HIS A 74 12.72 9.49 4.33
CA HIS A 74 12.20 8.60 3.28
C HIS A 74 10.72 8.85 3.00
N ALA A 75 9.89 9.01 4.04
CA ALA A 75 8.46 9.26 3.91
C ALA A 75 8.13 10.61 3.23
N GLU A 76 8.95 11.64 3.46
CA GLU A 76 8.85 12.94 2.75
C GLU A 76 9.12 12.80 1.24
N GLN A 77 9.95 11.83 0.86
CA GLN A 77 10.38 11.60 -0.52
C GLN A 77 9.52 10.59 -1.28
N ALA A 78 8.36 10.20 -0.75
CA ALA A 78 7.43 9.25 -1.37
C ALA A 78 6.72 9.82 -2.63
N LEU A 79 7.44 10.54 -3.48
CA LEU A 79 7.02 11.08 -4.79
C LEU A 79 6.36 10.02 -5.69
N PRO A 80 6.80 8.75 -5.73
CA PRO A 80 6.11 7.75 -6.52
C PRO A 80 4.64 7.60 -6.10
N VAL A 81 4.31 7.64 -4.80
CA VAL A 81 2.92 7.49 -4.34
C VAL A 81 2.02 8.62 -4.86
N GLN A 82 2.54 9.84 -4.91
CA GLN A 82 1.81 11.00 -5.45
C GLN A 82 1.60 10.90 -6.96
N GLN A 83 2.62 10.45 -7.69
CA GLN A 83 2.51 10.23 -9.15
C GLN A 83 1.49 9.12 -9.45
N HIS A 84 1.52 8.02 -8.70
CA HIS A 84 0.57 6.93 -8.86
C HIS A 84 -0.86 7.35 -8.48
N TYR A 85 -1.03 8.23 -7.48
CA TYR A 85 -2.33 8.84 -7.17
C TYR A 85 -2.89 9.62 -8.37
N GLN A 86 -2.07 10.45 -9.01
CA GLN A 86 -2.49 11.19 -10.21
C GLN A 86 -2.83 10.26 -11.38
N MET A 87 -2.17 9.12 -11.50
CA MET A 87 -2.53 8.09 -12.48
C MET A 87 -3.86 7.41 -12.10
N ALA A 88 -4.06 7.08 -10.83
CA ALA A 88 -5.31 6.47 -10.33
C ALA A 88 -6.51 7.38 -10.58
N GLN A 89 -6.36 8.70 -10.43
CA GLN A 89 -7.40 9.70 -10.73
C GLN A 89 -7.86 9.73 -12.20
N ARG A 90 -7.12 9.07 -13.10
CA ARG A 90 -7.45 8.96 -14.53
C ARG A 90 -8.15 7.64 -14.88
N LEU A 91 -8.27 6.71 -13.94
CA LEU A 91 -8.96 5.45 -14.14
C LEU A 91 -10.48 5.65 -14.22
N PRO A 92 -11.22 4.75 -14.90
CA PRO A 92 -12.68 4.70 -14.78
C PRO A 92 -13.09 4.62 -13.30
N GLY A 93 -14.15 5.33 -12.89
CA GLY A 93 -14.67 5.30 -11.52
C GLY A 93 -13.88 6.11 -10.48
N ALA A 94 -12.84 6.84 -10.91
CA ALA A 94 -12.12 7.78 -10.05
C ALA A 94 -12.88 9.11 -9.77
N ARG A 95 -14.05 9.30 -10.38
CA ARG A 95 -14.90 10.51 -10.27
C ARG A 95 -16.36 10.11 -10.16
#